data_AF-A0A956S6R3-F1
#
_entry.id   AF-A0A956S6R3-F1
#
_cell.length_a   1.000
_cell.length_b   1.000
_cell.length_c   1.000
_cell.angle_alpha   90.00
_cell.angle_beta   90.00
_cell.angle_gamma   90.00
#
_symmetry.space_group_name_H-M   'P 1'
#
loop_
_entity.id
_entity.type
_entity.pdbx_description
1 polymer ?
#
loop_
_entity_poly.entity_id
_entity_poly.type
_entity_poly.pdbx_seq_one_letter_code
_entity_poly.pdbx_strand_id
1 'polypeptide(L)'
;YPISVQGQATSVRNVFQAVANVGEAGLGVFYWEPAWLPVGTSDNLENNKVIWEKYGSGWASSFASEYDSEDAGKWYGGSAVDNQGLFDFNGKPLESLNIFKYIMTGATAPKAVESIENVEVTVNSSKEIKLPKTVTVKYNDGDEVEVEVKWAQNELNAIKKKGVGIYEVNGITSSKVKALKKLSTKAIINIVSKNYVINPSFEDEDNSSWKTDYFSDNNGYVNIKWNDPKSGVKAAHFWSDEEMNFEIYQNINELEKGIYQLSASIQGGDAGDSSIMKLIAETKNGYYEKEFMVQGWANWQTPVISNIPIDDGIIKISVQIKAPGGAWGTIDDFELVRTDI
;
A
#
# COMPACT_ATOMS: atom_id res chain seq x y z
N TYR A 1 7.07 -5.44 -15.65
CA TYR A 1 6.82 -6.28 -16.85
C TYR A 1 6.04 -7.52 -16.41
N PRO A 2 5.12 -8.05 -17.23
CA PRO A 2 4.37 -9.26 -16.88
C PRO A 2 5.29 -10.46 -16.69
N ILE A 3 4.92 -11.41 -15.83
CA ILE A 3 5.65 -12.66 -15.62
C ILE A 3 5.39 -13.58 -16.83
N SER A 4 6.14 -13.36 -17.90
CA SER A 4 6.03 -14.11 -19.16
C SER A 4 7.32 -14.02 -19.97
N VAL A 5 7.47 -14.92 -20.95
CA VAL A 5 8.58 -14.90 -21.90
C VAL A 5 8.65 -13.57 -22.67
N GLN A 6 7.50 -13.02 -23.06
CA GLN A 6 7.45 -11.71 -23.72
C GLN A 6 7.84 -10.59 -22.75
N GLY A 7 7.34 -10.62 -21.51
CA GLY A 7 7.68 -9.63 -20.49
C GLY A 7 9.18 -9.57 -20.19
N GLN A 8 9.85 -10.74 -20.15
CA GLN A 8 11.32 -10.84 -20.05
C GLN A 8 12.02 -10.15 -21.22
N ALA A 9 11.63 -10.50 -22.46
CA ALA A 9 12.21 -9.92 -23.66
C ALA A 9 11.99 -8.39 -23.74
N THR A 10 10.77 -7.93 -23.42
CA THR A 10 10.40 -6.51 -23.36
C THR A 10 11.22 -5.75 -22.30
N SER A 11 11.42 -6.36 -21.12
CA SER A 11 12.26 -5.77 -20.07
C SER A 11 13.68 -5.52 -20.54
N VAL A 12 14.35 -6.56 -21.05
CA VAL A 12 15.72 -6.47 -21.58
C VAL A 12 15.77 -5.45 -22.73
N ARG A 13 14.82 -5.53 -23.66
CA ARG A 13 14.74 -4.60 -24.80
C ARG A 13 14.63 -3.15 -24.38
N ASN A 14 13.81 -2.84 -23.37
CA ASN A 14 13.62 -1.47 -22.92
C ASN A 14 14.86 -0.91 -22.22
N VAL A 15 15.61 -1.73 -21.48
CA VAL A 15 16.92 -1.32 -20.93
C VAL A 15 17.91 -0.99 -22.04
N PHE A 16 18.04 -1.87 -23.04
CA PHE A 16 18.90 -1.63 -24.20
C PHE A 16 18.47 -0.38 -24.98
N GLN A 17 17.16 -0.18 -25.18
CA GLN A 17 16.63 1.01 -25.84
C GLN A 17 16.93 2.28 -25.03
N ALA A 18 16.78 2.24 -23.70
CA ALA A 18 17.09 3.39 -22.85
C ALA A 18 18.57 3.78 -22.95
N VAL A 19 19.49 2.81 -22.94
CA VAL A 19 20.93 3.07 -23.13
C VAL A 19 21.23 3.56 -24.54
N ALA A 20 20.58 3.02 -25.57
CA ALA A 20 20.74 3.52 -26.93
C ALA A 20 20.24 4.97 -27.08
N ASN A 21 19.16 5.33 -26.39
CA ASN A 21 18.54 6.66 -26.46
C ASN A 21 19.40 7.77 -25.84
N VAL A 22 20.35 7.45 -24.95
CA VAL A 22 21.29 8.44 -24.40
C VAL A 22 22.49 8.71 -25.34
N GLY A 23 22.51 8.10 -26.53
CA GLY A 23 23.50 8.36 -27.57
C GLY A 23 24.93 8.00 -27.13
N GLU A 24 25.89 8.88 -27.40
CA GLU A 24 27.31 8.66 -27.09
C GLU A 24 27.60 8.49 -25.59
N ALA A 25 26.70 8.93 -24.71
CA ALA A 25 26.83 8.70 -23.27
C ALA A 25 26.59 7.23 -22.88
N GLY A 26 25.92 6.44 -23.73
CA GLY A 26 25.66 5.02 -23.53
C GLY A 26 26.73 4.14 -24.17
N LEU A 27 27.56 3.47 -23.37
CA LEU A 27 28.60 2.57 -23.88
C LEU A 27 28.08 1.21 -24.32
N GLY A 28 26.92 0.80 -23.82
CA GLY A 28 26.31 -0.51 -24.09
C GLY A 28 25.68 -1.12 -22.85
N VAL A 29 25.18 -2.34 -22.99
CA VAL A 29 24.54 -3.09 -21.91
C VAL A 29 25.23 -4.44 -21.72
N PHE A 30 25.49 -4.78 -20.46
CA PHE A 30 25.94 -6.11 -20.06
C PHE A 30 24.82 -6.78 -19.27
N TYR A 31 24.42 -7.99 -19.68
CA TYR A 31 23.42 -8.78 -18.97
C TYR A 31 24.11 -9.89 -18.18
N TRP A 32 23.88 -9.91 -16.88
CA TRP A 32 24.51 -10.85 -15.96
C TRP A 32 23.49 -11.88 -15.47
N GLU A 33 23.95 -13.12 -15.28
CA GLU A 33 23.19 -14.24 -14.67
C GLU A 33 21.79 -14.52 -15.22
N PRO A 34 21.65 -14.91 -16.50
CA PRO A 34 20.35 -15.28 -17.05
C PRO A 34 19.81 -16.61 -16.51
N ALA A 35 20.62 -17.42 -15.83
CA ALA A 35 20.28 -18.82 -15.58
C ALA A 35 19.47 -19.07 -14.31
N TRP A 36 19.48 -18.21 -13.27
CA TRP A 36 18.85 -18.39 -11.94
C TRP A 36 17.94 -19.63 -11.81
N LEU A 37 18.56 -20.80 -11.56
CA LEU A 37 17.86 -22.08 -11.50
C LEU A 37 17.55 -22.44 -10.05
N PRO A 38 16.33 -22.90 -9.72
CA PRO A 38 16.03 -23.33 -8.38
C PRO A 38 16.66 -24.69 -8.08
N VAL A 39 16.98 -24.90 -6.80
CA VAL A 39 17.42 -26.21 -6.28
C VAL A 39 16.26 -27.12 -5.87
N GLY A 40 15.03 -26.60 -5.82
CA GLY A 40 13.83 -27.34 -5.48
C GLY A 40 12.56 -26.51 -5.67
N THR A 41 11.40 -27.16 -5.57
CA THR A 41 10.11 -26.47 -5.70
C THR A 41 9.80 -25.61 -4.47
N SER A 42 8.91 -24.63 -4.63
CA SER A 42 8.45 -23.74 -3.54
C SER A 42 7.85 -24.51 -2.36
N ASP A 43 7.21 -25.65 -2.62
CA ASP A 43 6.58 -26.49 -1.59
C ASP A 43 7.60 -27.14 -0.65
N ASN A 44 8.88 -27.16 -1.04
CA ASN A 44 9.99 -27.70 -0.25
C ASN A 44 10.92 -26.61 0.30
N LEU A 45 10.36 -25.42 0.59
CA LEU A 45 11.11 -24.24 1.01
C LEU A 45 12.09 -24.51 2.16
N GLU A 46 11.68 -25.26 3.17
CA GLU A 46 12.51 -25.47 4.36
C GLU A 46 13.78 -26.28 4.05
N ASN A 47 13.67 -27.28 3.18
CA ASN A 47 14.83 -28.01 2.71
C ASN A 47 15.68 -27.16 1.74
N ASN A 48 15.04 -26.33 0.90
CA ASN A 48 15.77 -25.42 0.02
C ASN A 48 16.65 -24.46 0.82
N LYS A 49 16.16 -23.91 1.95
CA LYS A 49 16.98 -23.06 2.86
C LYS A 49 18.23 -23.77 3.35
N VAL A 50 18.13 -25.04 3.72
CA VAL A 50 19.29 -25.85 4.13
C VAL A 50 20.30 -25.98 2.99
N ILE A 51 19.83 -26.19 1.76
CA ILE A 51 20.70 -26.31 0.57
C ILE A 51 21.31 -24.94 0.21
N TRP A 52 20.57 -23.85 0.33
CA TRP A 52 21.06 -22.48 0.11
C TRP A 52 22.22 -22.15 1.04
N GLU A 53 22.05 -22.40 2.35
CA GLU A 53 23.08 -22.16 3.35
C GLU A 53 24.28 -23.08 3.19
N LYS A 54 24.04 -24.37 2.93
CA LYS A 54 25.12 -25.38 2.86
C LYS A 54 25.97 -25.26 1.60
N TYR A 55 25.35 -24.93 0.46
CA TYR A 55 26.01 -24.99 -0.85
C TYR A 55 26.10 -23.63 -1.56
N GLY A 56 25.58 -22.55 -0.98
CA GLY A 56 25.58 -21.22 -1.60
C GLY A 56 24.73 -21.17 -2.87
N SER A 57 23.64 -21.92 -2.91
CA SER A 57 22.77 -22.05 -4.09
C SER A 57 21.59 -21.06 -4.12
N GLY A 58 21.53 -20.18 -3.13
CA GLY A 58 20.68 -19.00 -3.12
C GLY A 58 21.39 -17.79 -3.73
N TRP A 59 20.82 -16.60 -3.59
CA TRP A 59 21.50 -15.36 -3.97
C TRP A 59 22.60 -14.96 -2.98
N ALA A 60 22.41 -15.30 -1.69
CA ALA A 60 23.38 -15.13 -0.62
C ALA A 60 23.13 -16.17 0.50
N SER A 61 24.12 -16.34 1.38
CA SER A 61 24.02 -17.12 2.61
C SER A 61 24.26 -16.25 3.84
N SER A 62 23.88 -16.73 5.02
CA SER A 62 24.06 -16.01 6.30
C SER A 62 25.52 -15.62 6.58
N PHE A 63 26.48 -16.35 6.00
CA PHE A 63 27.91 -16.06 6.11
C PHE A 63 28.32 -14.74 5.45
N ALA A 64 27.51 -14.17 4.54
CA ALA A 64 27.78 -12.86 3.97
C ALA A 64 27.69 -11.71 4.99
N SER A 65 27.07 -11.95 6.15
CA SER A 65 26.93 -10.96 7.22
C SER A 65 28.26 -10.38 7.74
N GLU A 66 29.38 -11.08 7.56
CA GLU A 66 30.71 -10.58 7.97
C GLU A 66 31.13 -9.31 7.20
N TYR A 67 30.74 -9.21 5.93
CA TYR A 67 31.14 -8.10 5.05
C TYR A 67 29.96 -7.28 4.50
N ASP A 68 28.72 -7.75 4.69
CA ASP A 68 27.49 -7.05 4.34
C ASP A 68 26.38 -7.33 5.36
N SER A 69 26.53 -6.78 6.57
CA SER A 69 25.64 -7.04 7.71
C SER A 69 24.25 -6.40 7.58
N GLU A 70 24.15 -5.32 6.81
CA GLU A 70 22.93 -4.52 6.71
C GLU A 70 21.97 -5.00 5.62
N ASP A 71 22.47 -5.71 4.61
CA ASP A 71 21.68 -6.23 3.49
C ASP A 71 21.75 -7.76 3.40
N ALA A 72 22.80 -8.34 2.82
CA ALA A 72 22.91 -9.80 2.65
C ALA A 72 22.80 -10.57 3.99
N GLY A 73 23.36 -10.03 5.08
CA GLY A 73 23.25 -10.60 6.41
C GLY A 73 21.82 -10.65 6.97
N LYS A 74 20.89 -9.84 6.46
CA LYS A 74 19.47 -9.84 6.86
C LYS A 74 18.56 -10.56 5.86
N TRP A 75 18.87 -10.51 4.57
CA TRP A 75 17.98 -10.94 3.49
C TRP A 75 18.49 -12.14 2.67
N TYR A 76 19.51 -12.87 3.15
CA TYR A 76 20.03 -14.08 2.50
C TYR A 76 18.96 -15.16 2.24
N GLY A 77 19.23 -16.04 1.27
CA GLY A 77 18.31 -17.12 0.86
C GLY A 77 18.16 -17.23 -0.66
N GLY A 78 16.98 -17.65 -1.13
CA GLY A 78 16.67 -17.77 -2.56
C GLY A 78 16.55 -16.42 -3.29
N SER A 79 16.67 -16.42 -4.62
CA SER A 79 16.61 -15.20 -5.44
C SER A 79 15.26 -14.47 -5.33
N ALA A 80 15.29 -13.14 -5.41
CA ALA A 80 14.09 -12.28 -5.46
C ALA A 80 13.75 -11.81 -6.88
N VAL A 81 14.56 -12.19 -7.89
CA VAL A 81 14.48 -11.70 -9.27
C VAL A 81 14.35 -12.84 -10.29
N ASP A 82 13.76 -13.97 -9.91
CA ASP A 82 13.59 -15.15 -10.79
C ASP A 82 12.83 -14.83 -12.09
N ASN A 83 12.00 -13.78 -12.08
CA ASN A 83 11.32 -13.28 -13.28
C ASN A 83 12.27 -12.72 -14.35
N GLN A 84 13.55 -12.52 -14.02
CA GLN A 84 14.63 -12.12 -14.94
C GLN A 84 15.43 -13.33 -15.47
N GLY A 85 15.15 -14.55 -15.02
CA GLY A 85 15.74 -15.76 -15.58
C GLY A 85 15.30 -15.99 -17.03
N LEU A 86 16.24 -16.27 -17.92
CA LEU A 86 15.99 -16.60 -19.34
C LEU A 86 16.02 -18.13 -19.59
N PHE A 87 15.96 -18.92 -18.52
CA PHE A 87 15.93 -20.37 -18.52
C PHE A 87 14.75 -20.86 -17.68
N ASP A 88 14.18 -22.01 -18.05
CA ASP A 88 13.17 -22.67 -17.23
C ASP A 88 13.82 -23.39 -16.04
N PHE A 89 12.97 -23.92 -15.15
CA PHE A 89 13.42 -24.60 -13.92
C PHE A 89 14.29 -25.84 -14.15
N ASN A 90 14.35 -26.38 -15.37
CA ASN A 90 15.22 -27.52 -15.71
C ASN A 90 16.52 -27.07 -16.42
N GLY A 91 16.78 -25.76 -16.51
CA GLY A 91 17.94 -25.22 -17.20
C GLY A 91 17.79 -25.20 -18.72
N LYS A 92 16.56 -25.31 -19.26
CA LYS A 92 16.34 -25.16 -20.69
C LYS A 92 16.18 -23.68 -21.04
N PRO A 93 16.84 -23.17 -22.10
CA PRO A 93 16.68 -21.78 -22.51
C PRO A 93 15.23 -21.49 -22.91
N LEU A 94 14.71 -20.37 -22.42
CA LEU A 94 13.43 -19.81 -22.84
C LEU A 94 13.60 -19.05 -24.17
N GLU A 95 12.52 -18.87 -24.91
CA GLU A 95 12.54 -18.10 -26.17
C GLU A 95 12.97 -16.63 -25.96
N SER A 96 12.81 -16.10 -24.73
CA SER A 96 13.27 -14.76 -24.35
C SER A 96 14.78 -14.59 -24.50
N LEU A 97 15.58 -15.68 -24.42
CA LEU A 97 17.01 -15.65 -24.68
C LEU A 97 17.36 -15.23 -26.11
N ASN A 98 16.45 -15.45 -27.09
CA ASN A 98 16.66 -15.00 -28.46
C ASN A 98 16.63 -13.47 -28.60
N ILE A 99 16.27 -12.71 -27.55
CA ILE A 99 16.28 -11.24 -27.58
C ILE A 99 17.63 -10.69 -28.03
N PHE A 100 18.75 -11.30 -27.63
CA PHE A 100 20.09 -10.85 -28.02
C PHE A 100 20.38 -11.00 -29.51
N LYS A 101 19.65 -11.87 -30.23
CA LYS A 101 19.71 -11.97 -31.69
C LYS A 101 18.88 -10.88 -32.35
N TYR A 102 17.77 -10.49 -31.74
CA TYR A 102 16.78 -9.60 -32.32
C TYR A 102 16.91 -8.14 -31.87
N ILE A 103 17.73 -7.86 -30.85
CA ILE A 103 17.78 -6.53 -30.23
C ILE A 103 18.19 -5.42 -31.20
N MET A 104 19.02 -5.76 -32.19
CA MET A 104 19.49 -4.82 -33.22
C MET A 104 18.53 -4.67 -34.40
N THR A 105 17.81 -5.73 -34.76
CA THR A 105 16.99 -5.78 -35.99
C THR A 105 15.49 -5.70 -35.73
N GLY A 106 15.07 -5.88 -34.48
CA GLY A 106 13.71 -6.24 -34.12
C GLY A 106 13.36 -7.68 -34.47
N ALA A 107 12.13 -8.07 -34.11
CA ALA A 107 11.49 -9.32 -34.48
C ALA A 107 10.05 -9.02 -34.94
N THR A 108 9.54 -9.85 -35.86
CA THR A 108 8.12 -9.84 -36.23
C THR A 108 7.47 -11.12 -35.74
N ALA A 109 6.41 -11.00 -34.97
CA ALA A 109 5.61 -12.13 -34.49
C ALA A 109 4.14 -11.89 -34.80
N PRO A 110 3.32 -12.95 -34.95
CA PRO A 110 1.87 -12.79 -34.96
C PRO A 110 1.39 -12.11 -33.69
N LYS A 111 0.38 -11.25 -33.82
CA LYS A 111 -0.25 -10.58 -32.69
C LYS A 111 -0.90 -11.61 -31.75
N ALA A 112 -0.53 -11.58 -30.48
CA ALA A 112 -0.96 -12.51 -29.46
C ALA A 112 -1.17 -11.79 -28.13
N VAL A 113 -2.12 -12.29 -27.34
CA VAL A 113 -2.38 -11.78 -25.98
C VAL A 113 -1.15 -12.04 -25.12
N GLU A 114 -0.60 -10.98 -24.53
CA GLU A 114 0.54 -11.06 -23.62
C GLU A 114 0.06 -11.14 -22.17
N SER A 115 -0.85 -10.26 -21.78
CA SER A 115 -1.36 -10.21 -20.40
C SER A 115 -2.76 -9.60 -20.33
N ILE A 116 -3.39 -9.80 -19.18
CA ILE A 116 -4.68 -9.21 -18.82
C ILE A 116 -4.50 -8.58 -17.45
N GLU A 117 -4.94 -7.34 -17.31
CA GLU A 117 -4.78 -6.61 -16.05
C GLU A 117 -5.75 -7.17 -14.99
N ASN A 118 -5.24 -7.30 -13.77
CA ASN A 118 -6.09 -7.47 -12.61
C ASN A 118 -6.69 -6.11 -12.24
N VAL A 119 -7.82 -6.16 -11.56
CA VAL A 119 -8.53 -4.98 -11.07
C VAL A 119 -8.30 -4.85 -9.58
N GLU A 120 -7.99 -3.66 -9.09
CA GLU A 120 -7.92 -3.37 -7.65
C GLU A 120 -9.03 -2.39 -7.28
N VAL A 121 -9.83 -2.72 -6.26
CA VAL A 121 -10.92 -1.87 -5.77
C VAL A 121 -10.88 -1.82 -4.25
N THR A 122 -10.78 -0.62 -3.70
CA THR A 122 -11.02 -0.38 -2.27
C THR A 122 -12.45 0.15 -2.08
N VAL A 123 -13.20 -0.47 -1.18
CA VAL A 123 -14.61 -0.14 -0.94
C VAL A 123 -14.91 -0.13 0.55
N ASN A 124 -15.64 0.90 0.99
CA ASN A 124 -16.16 0.95 2.35
C ASN A 124 -17.23 -0.12 2.55
N SER A 125 -17.24 -0.80 3.70
CA SER A 125 -18.17 -1.90 4.03
C SER A 125 -19.65 -1.50 3.93
N SER A 126 -19.95 -0.20 4.07
CA SER A 126 -21.30 0.38 3.91
C SER A 126 -21.72 0.66 2.47
N LYS A 127 -20.80 0.58 1.50
CA LYS A 127 -21.04 0.89 0.09
C LYS A 127 -21.14 -0.39 -0.75
N GLU A 128 -21.88 -0.30 -1.84
CA GLU A 128 -21.97 -1.38 -2.83
C GLU A 128 -20.62 -1.57 -3.56
N ILE A 129 -20.17 -2.81 -3.66
CA ILE A 129 -19.00 -3.21 -4.46
C ILE A 129 -19.35 -3.07 -5.95
N LYS A 130 -18.74 -2.09 -6.62
CA LYS A 130 -18.86 -1.88 -8.06
C LYS A 130 -17.57 -2.28 -8.75
N LEU A 131 -17.62 -3.36 -9.53
CA LEU A 131 -16.52 -3.79 -10.38
C LEU A 131 -16.67 -3.25 -11.80
N PRO A 132 -15.57 -3.01 -12.53
CA PRO A 132 -15.62 -2.55 -13.90
C PRO A 132 -16.26 -3.62 -14.80
N LYS A 133 -16.88 -3.17 -15.90
CA LYS A 133 -17.48 -4.05 -16.90
C LYS A 133 -16.48 -4.57 -17.92
N THR A 134 -15.31 -3.95 -17.99
CA THR A 134 -14.21 -4.29 -18.90
C THR A 134 -12.90 -4.39 -18.14
N VAL A 135 -11.92 -5.03 -18.77
CA VAL A 135 -10.53 -5.10 -18.32
C VAL A 135 -9.60 -4.89 -19.52
N THR A 136 -8.45 -4.29 -19.25
CA THR A 136 -7.38 -4.10 -20.23
C THR A 136 -6.71 -5.44 -20.57
N VAL A 137 -6.64 -5.77 -21.84
CA VAL A 137 -5.82 -6.86 -22.38
C VAL A 137 -4.68 -6.24 -23.18
N LYS A 138 -3.45 -6.65 -22.88
CA LYS A 138 -2.24 -6.20 -23.59
C LYS A 138 -1.78 -7.25 -24.58
N TYR A 139 -1.39 -6.80 -25.76
CA TYR A 139 -0.80 -7.63 -26.81
C TYR A 139 0.73 -7.55 -26.80
N ASN A 140 1.37 -8.54 -27.40
CA ASN A 140 2.82 -8.63 -27.53
C ASN A 140 3.47 -7.56 -28.43
N ASP A 141 2.67 -6.73 -29.11
CA ASP A 141 3.11 -5.57 -29.89
C ASP A 141 2.97 -4.24 -29.13
N GLY A 142 2.48 -4.28 -27.88
CA GLY A 142 2.23 -3.11 -27.04
C GLY A 142 0.83 -2.49 -27.22
N ASP A 143 0.02 -3.00 -28.13
CA ASP A 143 -1.37 -2.55 -28.25
C ASP A 143 -2.20 -3.03 -27.04
N GLU A 144 -3.17 -2.20 -26.66
CA GLU A 144 -4.10 -2.50 -25.57
C GLU A 144 -5.54 -2.49 -26.08
N VAL A 145 -6.39 -3.32 -25.48
CA VAL A 145 -7.82 -3.35 -25.78
C VAL A 145 -8.65 -3.60 -24.53
N GLU A 146 -9.74 -2.86 -24.39
CA GLU A 146 -10.76 -3.10 -23.38
C GLU A 146 -11.65 -4.29 -23.78
N VAL A 147 -11.76 -5.27 -22.90
CA VAL A 147 -12.59 -6.48 -23.14
C VAL A 147 -13.61 -6.64 -22.03
N GLU A 148 -14.86 -6.91 -22.38
CA GLU A 148 -15.91 -7.20 -21.40
C GLU A 148 -15.50 -8.35 -20.47
N VAL A 149 -15.75 -8.18 -19.17
CA VAL A 149 -15.47 -9.18 -18.14
C VAL A 149 -16.75 -9.54 -17.39
N LYS A 150 -16.88 -10.82 -17.04
CA LYS A 150 -17.91 -11.32 -16.14
C LYS A 150 -17.28 -11.80 -14.85
N TRP A 151 -17.63 -11.15 -13.75
CA TRP A 151 -17.15 -11.49 -12.41
C TRP A 151 -17.96 -12.62 -11.78
N ALA A 152 -17.29 -13.45 -10.98
CA ALA A 152 -17.91 -14.57 -10.27
C ALA A 152 -18.87 -14.07 -9.18
N GLN A 153 -20.17 -14.04 -9.49
CA GLN A 153 -21.18 -13.47 -8.60
C GLN A 153 -21.33 -14.23 -7.27
N ASN A 154 -21.07 -15.54 -7.27
CA ASN A 154 -21.03 -16.37 -6.07
C ASN A 154 -19.90 -15.92 -5.11
N GLU A 155 -18.73 -15.58 -5.64
CA GLU A 155 -17.59 -15.08 -4.85
C GLU A 155 -17.88 -13.67 -4.33
N LEU A 156 -18.42 -12.77 -5.17
CA LEU A 156 -18.87 -11.44 -4.75
C LEU A 156 -19.91 -11.50 -3.62
N ASN A 157 -20.85 -12.43 -3.70
CA ASN A 157 -21.85 -12.60 -2.65
C ASN A 157 -21.27 -13.21 -1.37
N ALA A 158 -20.22 -14.04 -1.49
CA ALA A 158 -19.54 -14.64 -0.34
C ALA A 158 -18.73 -13.59 0.43
N ILE A 159 -17.99 -12.72 -0.26
CA ILE A 159 -17.16 -11.70 0.41
C ILE A 159 -18.02 -10.64 1.12
N LYS A 160 -19.18 -10.28 0.55
CA LYS A 160 -20.16 -9.38 1.20
C LYS A 160 -20.63 -9.91 2.56
N LYS A 161 -20.63 -11.24 2.76
CA LYS A 161 -20.98 -11.87 4.04
C LYS A 161 -19.81 -11.96 5.02
N LYS A 162 -18.57 -11.91 4.52
CA LYS A 162 -17.36 -11.98 5.36
C LYS A 162 -16.99 -10.63 5.99
N GLY A 163 -17.42 -9.53 5.38
CA GLY A 163 -17.19 -8.19 5.92
C GLY A 163 -15.84 -7.61 5.49
N VAL A 164 -15.15 -6.96 6.42
CA VAL A 164 -13.87 -6.26 6.20
C VAL A 164 -12.75 -7.26 5.91
N GLY A 165 -11.91 -6.93 4.92
CA GLY A 165 -10.77 -7.73 4.52
C GLY A 165 -10.41 -7.58 3.05
N ILE A 166 -9.32 -8.22 2.66
CA ILE A 166 -8.87 -8.29 1.27
C ILE A 166 -9.34 -9.62 0.69
N TYR A 167 -10.02 -9.56 -0.45
CA TYR A 167 -10.55 -10.73 -1.13
C TYR A 167 -10.22 -10.73 -2.62
N GLU A 168 -10.10 -11.92 -3.19
CA GLU A 168 -10.01 -12.09 -4.64
C GLU A 168 -11.35 -12.58 -5.21
N VAL A 169 -11.77 -11.99 -6.32
CA VAL A 169 -12.91 -12.43 -7.13
C VAL A 169 -12.44 -12.72 -8.54
N ASN A 170 -12.73 -13.93 -9.02
CA ASN A 170 -12.37 -14.36 -10.37
C ASN A 170 -13.24 -13.67 -11.43
N GLY A 171 -12.61 -13.29 -12.54
CA GLY A 171 -13.24 -12.73 -13.72
C GLY A 171 -12.91 -13.54 -14.98
N ILE A 172 -13.87 -13.61 -15.90
CA ILE A 172 -13.68 -14.27 -17.20
C ILE A 172 -14.13 -13.33 -18.31
N THR A 173 -13.28 -13.12 -19.32
CA THR A 173 -13.61 -12.24 -20.43
C THR A 173 -14.65 -12.82 -21.39
N SER A 174 -15.47 -11.93 -21.97
CA SER A 174 -16.43 -12.23 -23.02
C SER A 174 -16.10 -11.42 -24.27
N SER A 175 -15.78 -12.10 -25.37
CA SER A 175 -15.52 -11.43 -26.64
C SER A 175 -15.93 -12.31 -27.82
N LYS A 176 -16.26 -11.66 -28.94
CA LYS A 176 -16.43 -12.32 -30.24
C LYS A 176 -15.08 -12.73 -30.85
N VAL A 177 -14.00 -12.05 -30.46
CA VAL A 177 -12.63 -12.39 -30.88
C VAL A 177 -12.17 -13.61 -30.09
N LYS A 178 -11.85 -14.70 -30.80
CA LYS A 178 -11.51 -16.01 -30.19
C LYS A 178 -10.35 -15.91 -29.18
N ALA A 179 -9.32 -15.13 -29.49
CA ALA A 179 -8.16 -14.93 -28.63
C ALA A 179 -8.47 -14.16 -27.33
N LEU A 180 -9.54 -13.36 -27.32
CA LEU A 180 -9.95 -12.55 -26.18
C LEU A 180 -11.08 -13.18 -25.37
N LYS A 181 -11.53 -14.39 -25.76
CA LYS A 181 -12.67 -15.06 -25.15
C LYS A 181 -12.18 -16.01 -24.06
N LYS A 182 -12.82 -15.97 -22.89
CA LYS A 182 -12.51 -16.83 -21.74
C LYS A 182 -11.08 -16.68 -21.19
N LEU A 183 -10.51 -15.48 -21.25
CA LEU A 183 -9.29 -15.16 -20.50
C LEU A 183 -9.66 -14.98 -19.03
N SER A 184 -8.84 -15.53 -18.14
CA SER A 184 -9.02 -15.39 -16.69
C SER A 184 -8.32 -14.13 -16.17
N THR A 185 -8.99 -13.39 -15.29
CA THR A 185 -8.44 -12.23 -14.55
C THR A 185 -8.95 -12.28 -13.10
N LYS A 186 -8.45 -11.39 -12.24
CA LYS A 186 -8.88 -11.25 -10.85
C LYS A 186 -9.23 -9.80 -10.52
N ALA A 187 -10.22 -9.64 -9.65
CA ALA A 187 -10.46 -8.41 -8.91
C ALA A 187 -9.98 -8.60 -7.46
N ILE A 188 -9.02 -7.80 -7.02
CA ILE A 188 -8.56 -7.69 -5.64
C ILE A 188 -9.43 -6.61 -4.98
N ILE A 189 -10.29 -7.03 -4.06
CA ILE A 189 -11.27 -6.16 -3.41
C ILE A 189 -10.85 -5.98 -1.96
N ASN A 190 -10.44 -4.77 -1.61
CA ASN A 190 -10.15 -4.37 -0.24
C ASN A 190 -11.41 -3.74 0.38
N ILE A 191 -12.14 -4.53 1.17
CA ILE A 191 -13.29 -4.05 1.92
C ILE A 191 -12.78 -3.47 3.24
N VAL A 192 -12.89 -2.15 3.40
CA VAL A 192 -12.47 -1.44 4.62
C VAL A 192 -13.68 -1.02 5.43
N SER A 193 -13.54 -0.88 6.75
CA SER A 193 -14.60 -0.30 7.57
C SER A 193 -14.91 1.12 7.10
N LYS A 194 -16.18 1.54 7.18
CA LYS A 194 -16.54 2.94 6.98
C LYS A 194 -15.86 3.78 8.06
N ASN A 195 -14.96 4.66 7.66
CA ASN A 195 -14.49 5.74 8.51
C ASN A 195 -15.59 6.81 8.60
N TYR A 196 -16.03 7.12 9.83
CA TYR A 196 -17.07 8.10 10.09
C TYR A 196 -16.55 9.53 10.28
N VAL A 197 -15.23 9.71 10.34
CA VAL A 197 -14.59 11.02 10.43
C VAL A 197 -14.72 11.75 9.08
N ILE A 198 -15.10 13.03 9.14
CA ILE A 198 -15.19 13.90 7.97
C ILE A 198 -13.83 14.54 7.73
N ASN A 199 -13.30 14.44 6.51
CA ASN A 199 -11.97 14.91 6.15
C ASN A 199 -10.87 14.38 7.11
N PRO A 200 -10.74 13.04 7.25
CA PRO A 200 -9.94 12.39 8.29
C PRO A 200 -8.44 12.71 8.25
N SER A 201 -7.93 13.04 7.06
CA SER A 201 -6.53 13.34 6.78
C SER A 201 -6.31 14.77 6.25
N PHE A 202 -7.29 15.67 6.46
CA PHE A 202 -7.17 17.10 6.11
C PHE A 202 -6.94 17.41 4.60
N GLU A 203 -7.22 16.43 3.73
CA GLU A 203 -7.03 16.50 2.29
C GLU A 203 -8.06 17.38 1.56
N ASP A 204 -9.24 17.59 2.15
CA ASP A 204 -10.27 18.41 1.53
C ASP A 204 -9.89 19.91 1.52
N GLU A 205 -10.37 20.65 0.52
CA GLU A 205 -10.23 22.11 0.47
C GLU A 205 -10.93 22.77 1.67
N ASP A 206 -12.07 22.22 2.08
CA ASP A 206 -12.84 22.66 3.24
C ASP A 206 -12.46 21.87 4.50
N ASN A 207 -11.87 22.56 5.48
CA ASN A 207 -11.47 21.99 6.77
C ASN A 207 -12.41 22.44 7.92
N SER A 208 -13.57 23.04 7.61
CA SER A 208 -14.49 23.60 8.61
C SER A 208 -15.12 22.55 9.54
N SER A 209 -15.05 21.26 9.17
CA SER A 209 -15.43 20.14 10.03
C SER A 209 -14.50 19.98 11.24
N TRP A 210 -13.27 20.49 11.15
CA TRP A 210 -12.28 20.49 12.21
C TRP A 210 -12.25 21.85 12.93
N LYS A 211 -12.21 21.81 14.25
CA LYS A 211 -12.11 22.98 15.11
C LYS A 211 -10.90 22.86 16.02
N THR A 212 -10.38 24.00 16.47
CA THR A 212 -9.29 24.03 17.44
C THR A 212 -9.61 25.02 18.54
N ASP A 213 -9.64 24.52 19.78
CA ASP A 213 -9.76 25.35 20.98
C ASP A 213 -8.38 25.50 21.61
N TYR A 214 -8.05 26.72 22.05
CA TYR A 214 -6.79 27.06 22.72
C TYR A 214 -7.08 27.38 24.19
N PHE A 215 -6.27 26.83 25.09
CA PHE A 215 -6.38 26.96 26.55
C PHE A 215 -5.19 27.71 27.16
N SER A 216 -4.49 28.49 26.33
CA SER A 216 -3.46 29.46 26.71
C SER A 216 -3.68 30.76 25.93
N ASP A 217 -3.02 31.85 26.35
CA ASP A 217 -3.10 33.14 25.64
C ASP A 217 -2.42 33.07 24.25
N ASN A 218 -1.43 32.19 24.11
CA ASN A 218 -0.82 31.82 22.84
C ASN A 218 -1.80 30.99 21.99
N ASN A 219 -1.96 31.33 20.70
CA ASN A 219 -2.93 30.69 19.82
C ASN A 219 -2.47 30.71 18.35
N GLY A 220 -3.22 30.06 17.45
CA GLY A 220 -2.95 30.06 16.01
C GLY A 220 -1.76 29.20 15.56
N TYR A 221 -1.14 28.45 16.47
CA TYR A 221 0.01 27.59 16.17
C TYR A 221 -0.35 26.22 15.58
N VAL A 222 -1.65 25.91 15.41
CA VAL A 222 -2.14 24.69 14.75
C VAL A 222 -2.62 25.06 13.35
N ASN A 223 -2.02 24.47 12.31
CA ASN A 223 -2.27 24.84 10.93
C ASN A 223 -2.30 23.60 10.02
N ILE A 224 -3.23 23.55 9.08
CA ILE A 224 -3.23 22.53 8.03
C ILE A 224 -2.19 22.91 6.97
N LYS A 225 -1.17 22.06 6.77
CA LYS A 225 -0.03 22.32 5.89
C LYS A 225 0.39 21.07 5.13
N TRP A 226 1.21 21.24 4.09
CA TRP A 226 1.76 20.14 3.29
C TRP A 226 3.00 19.46 3.89
N ASN A 227 3.38 19.87 5.11
CA ASN A 227 4.60 19.42 5.74
C ASN A 227 4.39 18.08 6.46
N ASP A 228 5.14 17.08 6.01
CA ASP A 228 5.26 15.77 6.66
C ASP A 228 3.92 15.04 6.95
N PRO A 229 2.97 14.97 5.99
CA PRO A 229 1.74 14.20 6.18
C PRO A 229 2.03 12.70 6.30
N LYS A 230 1.17 11.96 7.00
CA LYS A 230 1.22 10.50 7.05
C LYS A 230 0.72 9.91 5.74
N SER A 231 -0.39 10.46 5.25
CA SER A 231 -1.02 10.07 3.99
C SER A 231 -1.44 11.33 3.22
N GLY A 232 -1.57 11.22 1.89
CA GLY A 232 -1.97 12.37 1.09
C GLY A 232 -0.91 13.48 1.03
N VAL A 233 -1.38 14.74 1.00
CA VAL A 233 -0.54 15.93 0.77
C VAL A 233 -0.63 16.98 1.86
N LYS A 234 -1.56 16.90 2.81
CA LYS A 234 -1.77 17.85 3.91
C LYS A 234 -1.97 17.10 5.23
N ALA A 235 -1.67 17.78 6.34
CA ALA A 235 -1.95 17.32 7.69
C ALA A 235 -2.03 18.50 8.66
N ALA A 236 -2.54 18.27 9.88
CA ALA A 236 -2.56 19.29 10.93
C ALA A 236 -1.21 19.36 11.63
N HIS A 237 -0.50 20.48 11.51
CA HIS A 237 0.81 20.70 12.12
C HIS A 237 0.71 21.67 13.30
N PHE A 238 1.41 21.39 14.40
CA PHE A 238 1.53 22.28 15.55
C PHE A 238 2.99 22.61 15.87
N TRP A 239 3.28 23.88 16.17
CA TRP A 239 4.58 24.33 16.70
C TRP A 239 4.50 25.77 17.22
N SER A 240 5.18 26.04 18.33
CA SER A 240 5.30 27.36 18.95
C SER A 240 6.61 27.44 19.75
N ASP A 241 7.18 28.63 19.88
CA ASP A 241 8.30 28.92 20.79
C ASP A 241 7.86 29.11 22.26
N GLU A 242 6.56 29.33 22.49
CA GLU A 242 5.91 29.35 23.79
C GLU A 242 5.11 28.07 24.08
N GLU A 243 4.68 27.88 25.35
CA GLU A 243 3.81 26.77 25.76
C GLU A 243 2.54 26.69 24.89
N MET A 244 2.23 25.47 24.47
CA MET A 244 1.01 25.14 23.75
C MET A 244 0.07 24.37 24.67
N ASN A 245 -1.21 24.73 24.66
CA ASN A 245 -2.27 23.99 25.30
C ASN A 245 -3.53 24.08 24.43
N PHE A 246 -3.85 23.02 23.68
CA PHE A 246 -4.93 23.04 22.70
C PHE A 246 -5.63 21.69 22.56
N GLU A 247 -6.81 21.73 21.95
CA GLU A 247 -7.56 20.57 21.50
C GLU A 247 -8.01 20.79 20.05
N ILE A 248 -7.63 19.88 19.13
CA ILE A 248 -8.20 19.80 17.78
C ILE A 248 -9.28 18.72 17.76
N TYR A 249 -10.49 19.05 17.32
CA TYR A 249 -11.65 18.18 17.49
C TYR A 249 -12.67 18.26 16.35
N GLN A 250 -13.52 17.24 16.30
CA GLN A 250 -14.68 17.15 15.43
C GLN A 250 -15.88 16.59 16.21
N ASN A 251 -17.07 17.12 15.95
CA ASN A 251 -18.32 16.52 16.43
C ASN A 251 -18.95 15.73 15.27
N ILE A 252 -19.26 14.46 15.52
CA ILE A 252 -19.84 13.54 14.54
C ILE A 252 -21.19 13.10 15.07
N ASN A 253 -22.20 13.23 14.21
CA ASN A 253 -23.59 12.96 14.54
C ASN A 253 -24.14 11.87 13.59
N GLU A 254 -25.38 11.45 13.82
CA GLU A 254 -26.11 10.48 12.97
C GLU A 254 -25.41 9.11 12.88
N LEU A 255 -24.67 8.73 13.92
CA LEU A 255 -24.09 7.41 14.03
C LEU A 255 -25.13 6.37 14.44
N GLU A 256 -25.05 5.19 13.86
CA GLU A 256 -25.87 4.07 14.32
C GLU A 256 -25.44 3.65 15.73
N LYS A 257 -26.40 3.24 16.56
CA LYS A 257 -26.10 2.65 17.86
C LYS A 257 -25.19 1.42 17.68
N GLY A 258 -24.07 1.40 18.41
CA GLY A 258 -23.10 0.32 18.33
C GLY A 258 -21.83 0.59 19.12
N ILE A 259 -20.83 -0.27 18.92
CA ILE A 259 -19.50 -0.15 19.50
C ILE A 259 -18.52 0.33 18.43
N TYR A 260 -17.71 1.32 18.79
CA TYR A 260 -16.78 1.98 17.89
C TYR A 260 -15.34 1.91 18.42
N GLN A 261 -14.39 2.18 17.53
CA GLN A 261 -12.99 2.37 17.81
C GLN A 261 -12.53 3.68 17.16
N LEU A 262 -11.74 4.47 17.90
CA LEU A 262 -11.11 5.70 17.44
C LEU A 262 -9.58 5.55 17.41
N SER A 263 -8.95 6.05 16.35
CA SER A 263 -7.50 6.23 16.26
C SER A 263 -7.13 7.51 15.50
N ALA A 264 -5.89 7.96 15.65
CA ALA A 264 -5.28 9.02 14.85
C ALA A 264 -3.77 8.75 14.77
N SER A 265 -3.09 9.27 13.75
CA SER A 265 -1.63 9.17 13.60
C SER A 265 -0.98 10.49 14.00
N ILE A 266 -0.01 10.43 14.91
CA ILE A 266 0.71 11.61 15.42
C ILE A 266 2.22 11.36 15.39
N GLN A 267 2.98 12.31 14.88
CA GLN A 267 4.43 12.38 15.05
C GLN A 267 4.83 13.71 15.67
N GLY A 268 6.08 13.84 16.11
CA GLY A 268 6.57 15.07 16.71
C GLY A 268 7.78 14.87 17.60
N GLY A 269 8.30 15.96 18.15
CA GLY A 269 9.48 15.94 19.01
C GLY A 269 9.44 17.04 20.06
N ASP A 270 10.47 17.04 20.91
CA ASP A 270 10.77 18.12 21.87
C ASP A 270 9.67 18.40 22.91
N ALA A 271 8.71 17.50 23.06
CA ALA A 271 7.62 17.61 24.03
C ALA A 271 8.08 17.46 25.48
N GLY A 272 9.15 16.71 25.75
CA GLY A 272 9.59 16.38 27.11
C GLY A 272 8.57 15.55 27.90
N ASP A 273 9.04 14.91 28.98
CA ASP A 273 8.25 13.91 29.72
C ASP A 273 7.05 14.49 30.51
N SER A 274 7.00 15.81 30.71
CA SER A 274 5.91 16.50 31.42
C SER A 274 4.75 16.91 30.52
N SER A 275 4.84 16.65 29.21
CA SER A 275 3.75 16.95 28.28
C SER A 275 2.54 16.05 28.51
N ILE A 276 1.37 16.56 28.16
CA ILE A 276 0.11 15.82 28.17
C ILE A 276 -0.35 15.70 26.72
N MET A 277 -0.42 14.48 26.20
CA MET A 277 -0.95 14.22 24.86
C MET A 277 -1.94 13.07 24.91
N LYS A 278 -3.17 13.33 24.46
CA LYS A 278 -4.29 12.39 24.58
C LYS A 278 -5.11 12.36 23.30
N LEU A 279 -5.43 11.16 22.84
CA LEU A 279 -6.57 10.92 21.97
C LEU A 279 -7.80 10.79 22.85
N ILE A 280 -8.92 11.41 22.47
CA ILE A 280 -10.13 11.50 23.29
C ILE A 280 -11.37 11.19 22.44
N ALA A 281 -12.32 10.48 23.06
CA ALA A 281 -13.68 10.31 22.57
C ALA A 281 -14.68 10.63 23.69
N GLU A 282 -15.60 11.56 23.43
CA GLU A 282 -16.68 11.92 24.35
C GLU A 282 -18.03 11.51 23.77
N THR A 283 -18.80 10.76 24.54
CA THR A 283 -20.16 10.33 24.20
C THR A 283 -21.08 10.67 25.37
N LYS A 284 -22.41 10.53 25.22
CA LYS A 284 -23.31 10.62 26.37
C LYS A 284 -23.02 9.59 27.48
N ASN A 285 -22.37 8.49 27.13
CA ASN A 285 -22.10 7.36 28.03
C ASN A 285 -20.81 7.58 28.84
N GLY A 286 -19.99 8.53 28.45
CA GLY A 286 -18.77 8.85 29.17
C GLY A 286 -17.67 9.43 28.28
N TYR A 287 -16.52 9.56 28.93
CA TYR A 287 -15.30 10.13 28.39
C TYR A 287 -14.24 9.03 28.33
N TYR A 288 -13.65 8.84 27.15
CA TYR A 288 -12.65 7.81 26.87
C TYR A 288 -11.38 8.47 26.38
N GLU A 289 -10.22 8.05 26.90
CA GLU A 289 -8.95 8.63 26.51
C GLU A 289 -7.85 7.57 26.33
N LYS A 290 -6.88 7.90 25.49
CA LYS A 290 -5.63 7.15 25.33
C LYS A 290 -4.46 8.13 25.31
N GLU A 291 -3.62 8.04 26.33
CA GLU A 291 -2.36 8.79 26.39
C GLU A 291 -1.34 8.24 25.40
N PHE A 292 -0.53 9.14 24.85
CA PHE A 292 0.60 8.83 23.98
C PHE A 292 1.70 9.88 24.17
N MET A 293 2.88 9.64 23.59
CA MET A 293 3.98 10.61 23.54
C MET A 293 4.65 10.52 22.17
N VAL A 294 4.96 11.66 21.57
CA VAL A 294 5.67 11.72 20.28
C VAL A 294 7.13 11.26 20.40
N GLN A 295 7.69 10.68 19.32
CA GLN A 295 8.99 9.97 19.36
C GLN A 295 9.97 10.37 18.24
N GLY A 296 9.89 11.61 17.77
CA GLY A 296 10.73 12.17 16.72
C GLY A 296 10.10 12.11 15.33
N TRP A 297 10.85 12.63 14.35
CA TRP A 297 10.44 12.71 12.95
C TRP A 297 10.29 11.34 12.31
N ALA A 298 9.21 11.20 11.53
CA ALA A 298 8.76 9.99 10.86
C ALA A 298 8.48 8.79 11.79
N ASN A 299 8.54 8.97 13.12
CA ASN A 299 8.24 7.94 14.10
C ASN A 299 6.80 8.06 14.61
N TRP A 300 5.86 7.65 13.75
CA TRP A 300 4.43 7.79 13.94
C TRP A 300 3.89 6.95 15.10
N GLN A 301 3.14 7.60 15.97
CA GLN A 301 2.36 7.01 17.05
C GLN A 301 0.90 6.93 16.61
N THR A 302 0.27 5.79 16.84
CA THR A 302 -1.16 5.60 16.50
C THR A 302 -1.92 5.15 17.75
N PRO A 303 -2.24 6.05 18.70
CA PRO A 303 -3.09 5.72 19.83
C PRO A 303 -4.45 5.20 19.34
N VAL A 304 -4.98 4.22 20.06
CA VAL A 304 -6.28 3.59 19.77
C VAL A 304 -7.13 3.56 21.03
N ILE A 305 -8.37 4.03 20.93
CA ILE A 305 -9.43 3.84 21.92
C ILE A 305 -10.42 2.83 21.36
N SER A 306 -10.47 1.64 21.95
CA SER A 306 -11.43 0.60 21.58
C SER A 306 -12.66 0.60 22.50
N ASN A 307 -13.72 -0.07 22.07
CA ASN A 307 -14.94 -0.31 22.86
C ASN A 307 -15.69 0.96 23.27
N ILE A 308 -15.86 1.91 22.35
CA ILE A 308 -16.61 3.16 22.58
C ILE A 308 -18.10 2.91 22.30
N PRO A 309 -18.98 2.84 23.31
CA PRO A 309 -20.42 2.67 23.11
C PRO A 309 -21.08 3.99 22.69
N ILE A 310 -21.72 4.00 21.53
CA ILE A 310 -22.52 5.12 21.05
C ILE A 310 -23.98 4.69 21.01
N ASP A 311 -24.85 5.41 21.72
CA ASP A 311 -26.27 5.02 21.92
C ASP A 311 -27.26 6.07 21.37
N ASP A 312 -26.86 7.33 21.25
CA ASP A 312 -27.67 8.44 20.70
C ASP A 312 -27.15 8.95 19.35
N GLY A 313 -26.09 8.33 18.83
CA GLY A 313 -25.51 8.64 17.53
C GLY A 313 -24.59 9.86 17.52
N ILE A 314 -24.15 10.34 18.70
CA ILE A 314 -23.32 11.55 18.83
C ILE A 314 -21.99 11.19 19.51
N ILE A 315 -20.90 11.73 18.97
CA ILE A 315 -19.56 11.64 19.55
C ILE A 315 -18.76 12.91 19.24
N LYS A 316 -17.99 13.40 20.21
CA LYS A 316 -16.88 14.33 19.97
C LYS A 316 -15.58 13.55 19.99
N ILE A 317 -14.77 13.70 18.95
CA ILE A 317 -13.42 13.10 18.88
C ILE A 317 -12.38 14.21 18.90
N SER A 318 -11.25 13.99 19.55
CA SER A 318 -10.20 15.00 19.61
C SER A 318 -8.82 14.47 19.91
N VAL A 319 -7.81 15.29 19.60
CA VAL A 319 -6.46 15.18 20.15
C VAL A 319 -6.20 16.42 21.00
N GLN A 320 -5.91 16.20 22.28
CA GLN A 320 -5.49 17.23 23.23
C GLN A 320 -3.98 17.19 23.41
N ILE A 321 -3.34 18.36 23.34
CA ILE A 321 -1.89 18.52 23.55
C ILE A 321 -1.63 19.71 24.46
N LYS A 322 -0.91 19.45 25.55
CA LYS A 322 -0.23 20.45 26.37
C LYS A 322 1.27 20.15 26.38
N ALA A 323 2.07 21.05 25.82
CA ALA A 323 3.51 20.86 25.62
C ALA A 323 4.30 22.17 25.76
N PRO A 324 5.58 22.12 26.17
CA PRO A 324 6.42 23.31 26.29
C PRO A 324 6.72 23.93 24.92
N GLY A 325 7.21 25.17 24.93
CA GLY A 325 7.75 25.82 23.74
C GLY A 325 8.89 25.01 23.12
N GLY A 326 8.94 25.01 21.78
CA GLY A 326 9.86 24.21 20.99
C GLY A 326 9.31 22.83 20.59
N ALA A 327 8.33 22.30 21.32
CA ALA A 327 7.64 21.08 20.92
C ALA A 327 6.97 21.25 19.55
N TRP A 328 6.97 20.20 18.74
CA TRP A 328 6.37 20.21 17.42
C TRP A 328 5.71 18.87 17.12
N GLY A 329 4.81 18.86 16.14
CA GLY A 329 4.28 17.62 15.61
C GLY A 329 3.25 17.79 14.51
N THR A 330 2.86 16.64 13.97
CA THR A 330 1.87 16.50 12.90
C THR A 330 0.83 15.47 13.32
N ILE A 331 -0.45 15.80 13.15
CA ILE A 331 -1.62 14.97 13.41
C ILE A 331 -2.30 14.70 12.07
N ASP A 332 -2.59 13.44 11.78
CA ASP A 332 -3.14 12.98 10.51
C ASP A 332 -3.95 11.67 10.68
N ASP A 333 -4.64 11.23 9.63
CA ASP A 333 -5.31 9.93 9.53
C ASP A 333 -6.19 9.56 10.73
N PHE A 334 -7.15 10.43 11.08
CA PHE A 334 -8.17 10.07 12.07
C PHE A 334 -9.10 8.98 11.53
N GLU A 335 -9.38 7.97 12.36
CA GLU A 335 -10.29 6.90 12.02
C GLU A 335 -11.27 6.64 13.16
N LEU A 336 -12.57 6.76 12.86
CA LEU A 336 -13.65 6.30 13.72
C LEU A 336 -14.41 5.21 12.96
N VAL A 337 -14.33 3.98 13.44
CA VAL A 337 -14.93 2.80 12.80
C VAL A 337 -15.82 2.04 13.77
N ARG A 338 -16.91 1.48 13.26
CA ARG A 338 -17.79 0.59 14.02
C ARG A 338 -17.19 -0.83 14.04
N THR A 339 -17.18 -1.49 15.20
CA THR A 339 -16.47 -2.76 15.43
C THR A 339 -17.37 -3.94 15.78
N ASP A 340 -18.67 -3.71 16.04
CA ASP A 340 -19.66 -4.74 16.39
C ASP A 340 -20.55 -5.17 15.20
N ILE A 341 -19.97 -5.23 13.99
CA ILE A 341 -20.67 -5.56 12.73
C ILE A 341 -20.76 -7.06 12.48
#